data_AF-A0AAV5YJ22-F1
#
_entry.id   AF-A0AAV5YJ22-F1
#
_cell.length_a   1.000
_cell.length_b   1.000
_cell.length_c   1.000
_cell.angle_alpha   90.00
_cell.angle_beta   90.00
_cell.angle_gamma   90.00
#
_symmetry.space_group_name_H-M   'P 1'
#
loop_
_entity.id
_entity.type
_entity.pdbx_description
1 polymer ?
#
loop_
_entity_poly.entity_id
_entity_poly.type
_entity_poly.pdbx_seq_one_letter_code
_entity_poly.pdbx_strand_id
1 'polypeptide(L)'
;APIPAADQAAGNADGRLGFRVPCLLVSPFAPRERVSHTVFDHTSVLSMIEWRWDLAPLTVRDAGANNLATALDFRSPSLHAAQFAVPPGPFGAPCSLVTARASRNEWAPVLDMAATFGWPV
;
A
#
# COMPACT_ATOMS: atom_id res chain seq x y z
N ALA A 1 16.08 -8.26 -17.69
CA ALA A 1 15.45 -9.07 -18.76
C ALA A 1 14.85 -8.12 -19.81
N PRO A 2 14.56 -8.56 -21.05
CA PRO A 2 13.88 -7.74 -22.05
C PRO A 2 12.54 -7.24 -21.52
N ILE A 3 12.19 -5.98 -21.79
CA ILE A 3 10.94 -5.37 -21.33
C ILE A 3 9.78 -5.95 -22.16
N PRO A 4 8.78 -6.62 -21.55
CA PRO A 4 7.62 -7.14 -22.27
C PRO A 4 6.85 -6.01 -22.98
N ALA A 5 6.18 -6.32 -24.09
CA ALA A 5 5.40 -5.33 -24.85
C ALA A 5 4.31 -4.65 -24.00
N ALA A 6 3.71 -5.39 -23.05
CA ALA A 6 2.74 -4.84 -22.11
C ALA A 6 3.34 -3.76 -21.18
N ASP A 7 4.55 -3.99 -20.67
CA ASP A 7 5.28 -3.01 -19.85
C ASP A 7 5.64 -1.77 -20.67
N GLN A 8 6.08 -1.96 -21.92
CA GLN A 8 6.36 -0.84 -22.82
C GLN A 8 5.10 -0.02 -23.11
N ALA A 9 3.96 -0.66 -23.34
CA ALA A 9 2.67 0.00 -23.55
C ALA A 9 2.19 0.77 -22.30
N ALA A 10 2.55 0.31 -21.10
CA ALA A 10 2.31 1.02 -19.84
C ALA A 10 3.29 2.18 -19.58
N GLY A 11 4.23 2.44 -20.50
CA GLY A 11 5.18 3.56 -20.43
C GLY A 11 6.55 3.20 -19.82
N ASN A 12 6.81 1.93 -19.50
CA ASN A 12 8.13 1.49 -19.04
C ASN A 12 9.08 1.30 -20.23
N ALA A 13 9.84 2.34 -20.57
CA ALA A 13 10.75 2.33 -21.72
C ALA A 13 12.18 1.88 -21.39
N ASP A 14 12.61 1.96 -20.12
CA ASP A 14 14.01 1.73 -19.71
C ASP A 14 14.21 0.47 -18.84
N GLY A 15 13.13 -0.14 -18.35
CA GLY A 15 13.18 -1.34 -17.52
C GLY A 15 13.77 -1.09 -16.13
N ARG A 16 13.88 0.18 -15.70
CA ARG A 16 14.48 0.54 -14.42
C ARG A 16 13.48 0.47 -13.27
N LEU A 17 14.00 0.51 -12.04
CA LEU A 17 13.19 0.49 -10.82
C LEU A 17 12.63 1.87 -10.43
N GLY A 18 13.11 2.96 -11.06
CA GLY A 18 12.76 4.32 -10.69
C GLY A 18 13.48 4.81 -9.42
N PHE A 19 12.87 5.77 -8.72
CA PHE A 19 13.39 6.30 -7.45
C PHE A 19 13.00 5.40 -6.28
N ARG A 20 13.74 5.51 -5.16
CA ARG A 20 13.49 4.69 -3.97
C ARG A 20 12.28 5.22 -3.18
N VAL A 21 11.42 4.30 -2.76
CA VAL A 21 10.30 4.55 -1.85
C VAL A 21 10.50 3.81 -0.53
N PRO A 22 9.92 4.30 0.59
CA PRO A 22 9.93 3.56 1.84
C PRO A 22 9.08 2.28 1.74
N CYS A 23 9.54 1.21 2.39
CA CYS A 23 8.81 -0.05 2.52
C CYS A 23 8.86 -0.49 3.99
N LEU A 24 7.70 -0.85 4.55
CA LEU A 24 7.56 -1.33 5.91
C LEU A 24 6.89 -2.71 5.90
N LEU A 25 7.48 -3.67 6.60
CA LEU A 25 6.88 -4.99 6.85
C LEU A 25 6.41 -5.05 8.29
N VAL A 26 5.10 -5.14 8.48
CA VAL A 26 4.47 -5.27 9.81
C VAL A 26 3.82 -6.63 9.89
N SER A 27 4.37 -7.51 10.73
CA SER A 27 3.92 -8.90 10.87
C SER A 27 4.43 -9.47 12.19
N PRO A 28 3.73 -10.46 12.80
CA PRO A 28 4.29 -11.26 13.89
C PRO A 28 5.62 -11.93 13.53
N PHE A 29 5.86 -12.21 12.25
CA PHE A 29 7.09 -12.82 11.75
C PHE A 29 8.18 -11.80 11.41
N ALA A 30 7.90 -10.49 11.51
CA ALA A 30 8.89 -9.47 11.22
C ALA A 30 9.88 -9.34 12.40
N PRO A 31 11.20 -9.50 12.17
CA PRO A 31 12.18 -9.27 13.21
C PRO A 31 12.11 -7.83 13.73
N ARG A 32 12.21 -7.65 15.05
CA ARG A 32 12.22 -6.32 15.67
C ARG A 32 13.52 -5.60 15.38
N GLU A 33 13.44 -4.27 15.26
CA GLU A 33 14.60 -3.38 15.10
C GLU A 33 15.51 -3.73 13.91
N ARG A 34 14.93 -4.33 12.86
CA ARG A 34 15.67 -4.77 11.68
C ARG A 34 15.37 -3.91 10.46
N VAL A 35 16.42 -3.44 9.80
CA VAL A 35 16.36 -2.86 8.45
C VAL A 35 16.91 -3.87 7.46
N SER A 36 16.12 -4.25 6.47
CA SER A 36 16.62 -5.06 5.36
C SER A 36 17.28 -4.17 4.31
N HIS A 37 18.50 -4.51 3.90
CA HIS A 37 19.22 -3.81 2.82
C HIS A 37 19.08 -4.50 1.46
N THR A 38 18.31 -5.60 1.39
CA THR A 38 17.94 -6.22 0.12
C THR A 38 17.19 -5.22 -0.75
N VAL A 39 17.53 -5.18 -2.04
CA VAL A 39 16.82 -4.34 -3.00
C VAL A 39 15.48 -4.98 -3.33
N PHE A 40 14.41 -4.28 -2.99
CA PHE A 40 13.04 -4.64 -3.38
C PHE A 40 12.49 -3.59 -4.34
N ASP A 41 11.46 -4.00 -5.07
CA ASP A 41 10.65 -3.15 -5.93
C ASP A 41 9.16 -3.41 -5.69
N HIS A 42 8.28 -2.72 -6.41
CA HIS A 42 6.82 -2.90 -6.24
C HIS A 42 6.37 -4.32 -6.57
N THR A 43 7.02 -4.99 -7.52
CA THR A 43 6.73 -6.39 -7.89
C THR A 43 7.19 -7.41 -6.86
N SER A 44 8.02 -7.01 -5.88
CA SER A 44 8.40 -7.86 -4.74
C SER A 44 7.20 -8.24 -3.86
N VAL A 45 6.13 -7.43 -3.88
CA VAL A 45 4.84 -7.76 -3.26
C VAL A 45 4.17 -8.91 -4.02
N LEU A 46 4.15 -8.86 -5.35
CA LEU A 46 3.60 -9.93 -6.20
C LEU A 46 4.38 -11.22 -6.00
N SER A 47 5.72 -11.16 -6.01
CA SER A 47 6.58 -12.32 -5.75
C SER A 47 6.28 -13.00 -4.40
N MET A 48 5.96 -12.22 -3.36
CA MET A 48 5.54 -12.79 -2.06
C MET A 48 4.17 -13.47 -2.13
N ILE A 49 3.21 -12.89 -2.87
CA ILE A 49 1.88 -13.47 -3.09
C ILE A 49 2.04 -14.78 -3.87
N GLU A 50 2.74 -14.74 -5.00
CA GLU A 50 3.01 -15.91 -5.85
C GLU A 50 3.62 -17.05 -5.04
N TRP A 51 4.66 -16.77 -4.25
CA TRP A 51 5.26 -17.76 -3.36
C TRP A 51 4.29 -18.30 -2.30
N ARG A 52 3.44 -17.46 -1.73
CA ARG A 52 2.54 -17.86 -0.63
C ARG A 52 1.42 -18.77 -1.10
N TRP A 53 0.92 -18.56 -2.32
CA TRP A 53 -0.22 -19.28 -2.88
C TRP A 53 0.14 -20.22 -4.03
N ASP A 54 1.43 -20.44 -4.27
CA ASP A 54 1.95 -21.27 -5.36
C ASP A 54 1.41 -20.86 -6.74
N LEU A 55 1.45 -19.55 -7.01
CA LEU A 55 1.00 -18.98 -8.28
C LEU A 55 2.17 -18.80 -9.23
N ALA A 56 1.89 -18.93 -10.52
CA ALA A 56 2.84 -18.55 -11.56
C ALA A 56 3.00 -17.01 -11.61
N PRO A 57 4.21 -16.50 -11.89
CA PRO A 57 4.43 -15.07 -12.12
C PRO A 57 3.59 -14.54 -13.28
N LEU A 58 3.15 -13.30 -13.20
CA LEU A 58 2.33 -12.66 -14.23
C LEU A 58 3.18 -12.10 -15.37
N THR A 59 4.42 -11.70 -15.08
CA THR A 59 5.33 -11.10 -16.05
C THR A 59 6.76 -11.63 -15.89
N VAL A 60 7.69 -11.09 -16.68
CA VAL A 60 9.13 -11.37 -16.51
C VAL A 60 9.71 -10.58 -15.32
N ARG A 61 9.03 -9.51 -14.88
CA ARG A 61 9.56 -8.57 -13.88
C ARG A 61 9.38 -9.09 -12.46
N ASP A 62 8.16 -9.45 -12.10
CA ASP A 62 7.80 -10.14 -10.86
C ASP A 62 8.49 -11.51 -10.74
N ALA A 63 8.63 -12.26 -11.84
CA ALA A 63 9.42 -13.49 -11.86
C ALA A 63 10.88 -13.31 -11.40
N GLY A 64 11.45 -12.12 -11.62
CA GLY A 64 12.81 -11.76 -11.20
C GLY A 64 12.89 -10.95 -9.91
N ALA A 65 11.76 -10.63 -9.28
CA ALA A 65 11.72 -9.78 -8.09
C ALA A 65 12.15 -10.55 -6.83
N ASN A 66 12.78 -9.84 -5.89
CA ASN A 66 13.12 -10.43 -4.59
C ASN A 66 11.86 -10.63 -3.75
N ASN A 67 11.66 -11.84 -3.23
CA ASN A 67 10.49 -12.12 -2.40
C ASN A 67 10.61 -11.47 -1.01
N LEU A 68 9.60 -10.69 -0.61
CA LEU A 68 9.53 -10.04 0.71
C LEU A 68 9.53 -11.03 1.89
N ALA A 69 9.08 -12.27 1.68
CA ALA A 69 9.10 -13.32 2.70
C ALA A 69 10.51 -13.60 3.24
N THR A 70 11.55 -13.32 2.46
CA THR A 70 12.96 -13.47 2.89
C THR A 70 13.35 -12.53 4.03
N ALA A 71 12.59 -11.46 4.26
CA ALA A 71 12.81 -10.54 5.37
C ALA A 71 12.06 -10.94 6.65
N LEU A 72 11.23 -12.00 6.62
CA LEU A 72 10.45 -12.50 7.74
C LEU A 72 11.10 -13.75 8.36
N ASP A 73 11.02 -13.91 9.69
CA ASP A 73 11.37 -15.16 10.38
C ASP A 73 10.11 -15.90 10.81
N PHE A 74 9.76 -16.94 10.05
CA PHE A 74 8.58 -17.76 10.31
C PHE A 74 8.74 -18.73 11.50
N ARG A 75 9.95 -18.90 12.04
CA ARG A 75 10.21 -19.85 13.14
C ARG A 75 9.94 -19.26 14.51
N SER A 76 9.92 -17.93 14.64
CA SER A 76 9.82 -17.24 15.92
C SER A 76 8.81 -16.08 15.86
N PRO A 77 7.50 -16.34 15.78
CA PRO A 77 6.49 -15.30 15.75
C PRO A 77 6.40 -14.53 17.08
N SER A 78 6.40 -13.20 17.00
CA SER A 78 6.14 -12.28 18.11
C SER A 78 4.73 -11.71 18.01
N LEU A 79 3.81 -12.22 18.84
CA LEU A 79 2.43 -11.72 18.93
C LEU A 79 2.29 -10.51 19.87
N HIS A 80 3.36 -10.14 20.56
CA HIS A 80 3.37 -8.99 21.45
C HIS A 80 3.57 -7.70 20.63
N ALA A 81 2.51 -6.93 20.46
CA ALA A 81 2.57 -5.61 19.84
C ALA A 81 2.82 -4.54 20.90
N ALA A 82 3.72 -3.59 20.60
CA ALA A 82 3.94 -2.44 21.46
C ALA A 82 2.64 -1.63 21.57
N GLN A 83 2.16 -1.41 22.79
CA GLN A 83 1.03 -0.54 23.04
C GLN A 83 1.57 0.89 23.17
N PHE A 84 1.05 1.79 22.35
CA PHE A 84 1.34 3.21 22.45
C PHE A 84 0.12 3.91 23.04
N ALA A 85 0.35 4.74 24.06
CA ALA A 85 -0.68 5.59 24.62
C ALA A 85 -1.03 6.67 23.58
N VAL A 86 -2.12 6.45 22.85
CA VAL A 86 -2.69 7.49 21.99
C VAL A 86 -3.39 8.48 22.93
N PRO A 87 -3.00 9.79 22.93
CA PRO A 87 -3.76 10.78 23.68
C PRO A 87 -5.23 10.70 23.25
N PRO A 88 -6.19 10.79 24.17
CA PRO A 88 -7.59 10.90 23.81
C PRO A 88 -7.81 12.22 23.07
N GLY A 89 -7.64 12.19 21.75
CA GLY A 89 -7.99 13.28 20.85
C GLY A 89 -9.49 13.26 20.55
N PRO A 90 -9.98 14.08 19.61
CA PRO A 90 -11.36 13.97 19.11
C PRO A 90 -11.60 12.66 18.33
N PHE A 91 -10.57 11.84 18.13
CA PHE A 91 -10.61 10.57 17.41
C PHE A 91 -11.01 9.44 18.37
N GLY A 92 -11.93 8.56 17.96
CA GLY A 92 -12.37 7.41 18.76
C GLY A 92 -13.58 7.65 19.67
N ALA A 93 -14.06 8.89 19.78
CA ALA A 93 -15.42 9.13 20.27
C ALA A 93 -16.43 8.52 19.28
N PRO A 94 -17.56 7.93 19.74
CA PRO A 94 -18.66 7.61 18.84
C PRO A 94 -19.02 8.89 18.08
N CYS A 95 -19.07 8.82 16.74
CA CYS A 95 -19.51 9.94 15.93
C CYS A 95 -20.81 10.49 16.53
N SER A 96 -20.77 11.71 17.05
CA SER A 96 -21.98 12.37 17.53
C SER A 96 -22.88 12.59 16.33
N LEU A 97 -23.97 11.81 16.25
CA LEU A 97 -25.02 11.95 15.24
C LEU A 97 -25.61 13.37 15.19
N VAL A 98 -25.37 14.18 16.24
CA VAL A 98 -25.78 15.58 16.35
C VAL A 98 -24.85 16.54 15.59
N THR A 99 -23.55 16.25 15.47
CA THR A 99 -22.58 17.08 14.71
C THR A 99 -22.21 16.51 13.35
N ALA A 100 -22.62 15.27 13.02
CA ALA A 100 -22.51 14.74 11.65
C ALA A 100 -23.38 15.51 10.62
N ARG A 101 -24.31 16.36 11.08
CA ARG A 101 -25.01 17.31 10.20
C ARG A 101 -24.16 18.53 9.84
N ALA A 102 -22.98 18.67 10.45
CA ALA A 102 -22.06 19.77 10.26
C ALA A 102 -20.66 19.31 9.80
N SER A 103 -20.50 18.09 9.29
CA SER A 103 -19.47 17.90 8.27
C SER A 103 -19.91 18.77 7.11
N ARG A 104 -19.29 19.95 7.00
CA ARG A 104 -19.37 20.81 5.83
C ARG A 104 -19.45 19.90 4.61
N ASN A 105 -20.56 19.97 3.88
CA ASN A 105 -20.59 19.48 2.51
C ASN A 105 -19.54 20.32 1.78
N GLU A 106 -18.28 19.89 1.78
CA GLU A 106 -17.17 20.49 1.02
C GLU A 106 -17.50 20.54 -0.47
N TRP A 107 -18.46 19.71 -0.88
CA TRP A 107 -19.05 19.62 -2.20
C TRP A 107 -20.16 20.64 -2.46
N ALA A 108 -20.69 21.35 -1.46
CA ALA A 108 -21.76 22.34 -1.67
C ALA A 108 -21.39 23.43 -2.68
N PRO A 109 -20.16 24.02 -2.66
CA PRO A 109 -19.74 24.96 -3.69
C PRO A 109 -19.67 24.34 -5.10
N VAL A 110 -19.35 23.05 -5.19
CA VAL A 110 -19.24 22.32 -6.46
C VAL A 110 -20.61 21.98 -7.01
N LEU A 111 -21.56 21.62 -6.14
CA LEU A 111 -22.96 21.36 -6.50
C LEU A 111 -23.65 22.65 -6.97
N ASP A 112 -23.43 23.78 -6.29
CA ASP A 112 -23.93 25.10 -6.74
C ASP A 112 -23.35 25.50 -8.11
N MET A 113 -22.07 25.25 -8.33
CA MET A 113 -21.42 25.48 -9.62
C MET A 113 -22.01 24.58 -10.71
N ALA A 114 -22.19 23.29 -10.44
CA ALA A 114 -22.76 22.33 -11.39
C ALA A 114 -24.21 22.68 -11.76
N ALA A 115 -25.03 23.12 -10.80
CA ALA A 115 -26.38 23.63 -11.06
C ALA A 115 -26.37 24.88 -11.95
N THR A 116 -25.41 25.79 -11.75
CA THR A 116 -25.24 26.99 -12.60
C THR A 116 -24.95 26.61 -14.06
N PHE A 117 -24.25 25.49 -14.28
CA PHE A 117 -23.97 24.95 -15.61
C PHE A 117 -25.06 24.00 -16.14
N GLY A 118 -26.19 23.87 -15.45
CA GLY A 118 -27.33 23.07 -15.89
C GLY A 118 -27.16 21.55 -15.74
N TRP A 119 -26.21 21.12 -14.92
CA TRP A 119 -26.03 19.70 -14.62
C TRP A 119 -27.07 19.24 -13.59
N PRO A 120 -27.64 18.03 -13.72
CA PRO A 120 -28.51 17.47 -12.70
C PRO A 120 -27.68 17.08 -11.47
N VAL A 121 -27.87 17.80 -10.38
CA VAL A 121 -27.23 17.58 -9.06
C VAL A 121 -28.25 17.36 -7.96
#